data_AF-A0A820X5X0-F1
#
_entry.id   AF-A0A820X5X0-F1
#
_cell.length_a   1.000
_cell.length_b   1.000
_cell.length_c   1.000
_cell.angle_alpha   90.00
_cell.angle_beta   90.00
_cell.angle_gamma   90.00
#
_symmetry.space_group_name_H-M   'P 1'
#
loop_
_entity.id
_entity.type
_entity.pdbx_description
1 polymer ?
#
loop_
_entity_poly.entity_id
_entity_poly.type
_entity_poly.pdbx_seq_one_letter_code
_entity_poly.pdbx_strand_id
1 'polypeptide(L)'
;MGRVKVPLNKKIEIKALLEFGITQRRIATDLGISKNRICNVSKKLKENLLLSNAPCQGPKKASTPIDDRNLLRLCKKYRTKSSQILSSELMLSNEADQSFNFVPKVQGGGGSISVWGCMAGGARGPLVIYSGKVDGRAYVSIIEEALPSFIENGFGSSNKNWMFMHDNAPSHQSKYTMK
;
A
#
# COMPACT_ATOMS: atom_id res chain seq x y z
N MET A 1 0.41 37.25 11.22
CA MET A 1 -1.03 36.93 11.42
C MET A 1 -1.45 35.86 10.42
N GLY A 2 -1.71 34.62 10.85
CA GLY A 2 -2.05 33.50 9.97
C GLY A 2 -3.46 33.58 9.37
N ARG A 3 -3.70 32.91 8.24
CA ARG A 3 -5.01 32.85 7.59
C ARG A 3 -6.00 32.00 8.41
N VAL A 4 -6.88 32.63 9.20
CA VAL A 4 -7.92 31.94 9.97
C VAL A 4 -8.99 31.34 9.05
N LYS A 5 -9.22 30.02 9.13
CA LYS A 5 -10.24 29.31 8.33
C LYS A 5 -11.65 29.59 8.89
N VAL A 6 -12.64 29.75 8.01
CA VAL A 6 -14.04 29.84 8.43
C VAL A 6 -14.47 28.47 8.98
N PRO A 7 -15.01 28.40 10.22
CA PRO A 7 -15.45 27.14 10.81
C PRO A 7 -16.68 26.58 10.07
N LEU A 8 -16.95 25.29 10.25
CA LEU A 8 -18.04 24.61 9.53
C LEU A 8 -19.41 25.22 9.83
N ASN A 9 -19.69 25.55 11.10
CA ASN A 9 -20.96 26.14 11.53
C ASN A 9 -21.29 27.43 10.76
N LYS A 10 -20.32 28.35 10.66
CA LYS A 10 -20.45 29.59 9.88
C LYS A 10 -20.69 29.32 8.39
N LYS A 11 -20.17 28.23 7.82
CA LYS A 11 -20.43 27.87 6.41
C LYS A 11 -21.83 27.30 6.18
N ILE A 12 -22.37 26.56 7.15
CA ILE A 12 -23.75 26.08 7.13
C ILE A 12 -24.71 27.27 7.20
N GLU A 13 -24.42 28.22 8.09
CA GLU A 13 -25.17 29.47 8.20
C GLU A 13 -25.14 30.28 6.88
N ILE A 14 -23.96 30.43 6.26
CA ILE A 14 -23.86 31.04 4.92
C ILE A 14 -24.70 30.29 3.88
N LYS A 15 -24.69 28.95 3.91
CA LYS A 15 -25.48 28.13 2.98
C LYS A 15 -26.97 28.43 3.15
N ALA A 16 -27.49 28.40 4.38
CA ALA A 16 -28.89 28.69 4.66
C ALA A 16 -29.27 30.11 4.19
N LEU A 17 -28.47 31.12 4.51
CA LEU A 17 -28.74 32.51 4.10
C LEU A 17 -28.72 32.70 2.58
N LEU A 18 -27.87 31.95 1.86
CA LEU A 18 -27.87 31.94 0.40
C LEU A 18 -29.11 31.25 -0.18
N GLU A 19 -29.59 30.17 0.45
CA GLU A 19 -30.84 29.49 0.07
C GLU A 19 -32.07 30.40 0.28
N PHE A 20 -32.06 31.24 1.32
CA PHE A 20 -33.06 32.30 1.54
C PHE A 20 -32.94 33.50 0.57
N GLY A 21 -32.01 33.46 -0.39
CA GLY A 21 -31.86 34.52 -1.40
C GLY A 21 -31.20 35.80 -0.89
N ILE A 22 -30.59 35.79 0.29
CA ILE A 22 -29.91 36.96 0.83
C ILE A 22 -28.61 37.21 0.04
N THR A 23 -28.35 38.49 -0.28
CA THR A 23 -27.15 38.84 -1.04
C THR A 23 -25.87 38.59 -0.24
N GLN A 24 -24.81 38.14 -0.92
CA GLN A 24 -23.49 37.89 -0.30
C GLN A 24 -22.91 39.09 0.45
N ARG A 25 -23.26 40.31 0.02
CA ARG A 25 -22.80 41.56 0.66
C ARG A 25 -23.43 41.76 2.03
N ARG A 26 -24.73 41.45 2.16
CA ARG A 26 -25.47 41.53 3.43
C ARG A 26 -25.04 40.43 4.39
N ILE A 27 -24.83 39.21 3.90
CA ILE A 27 -24.27 38.11 4.71
C ILE A 27 -22.87 38.50 5.27
N ALA A 28 -22.08 39.24 4.50
CA ALA A 28 -20.76 39.70 4.92
C ALA A 28 -20.82 40.68 6.10
N THR A 29 -21.75 41.65 6.04
CA THR A 29 -21.97 42.61 7.13
C THR A 29 -22.51 41.93 8.38
N ASP A 30 -23.48 41.02 8.20
CA ASP A 30 -24.20 40.39 9.31
C ASP A 30 -23.31 39.39 10.07
N LEU A 31 -22.46 38.64 9.36
CA LEU A 31 -21.60 37.62 9.97
C LEU A 31 -20.19 38.13 10.34
N GLY A 32 -19.83 39.35 9.94
CA GLY A 32 -18.49 39.92 10.12
C GLY A 32 -17.39 39.18 9.35
N ILE A 33 -17.74 38.53 8.24
CA ILE A 33 -16.80 37.74 7.42
C ILE A 33 -16.55 38.47 6.10
N SER A 34 -15.32 38.45 5.60
CA SER A 34 -15.01 39.07 4.31
C SER A 34 -15.85 38.49 3.18
N LYS A 35 -16.37 39.35 2.30
CA LYS A 35 -17.16 38.96 1.12
C LYS A 35 -16.47 37.89 0.28
N ASN A 36 -15.14 37.95 0.14
CA ASN A 36 -14.37 36.94 -0.59
C ASN A 36 -14.49 35.53 0.01
N ARG A 37 -14.57 35.41 1.33
CA ARG A 37 -14.79 34.10 1.97
C ARG A 37 -16.17 33.55 1.64
N ILE A 38 -17.21 34.39 1.66
CA ILE A 38 -18.58 34.00 1.29
C ILE A 38 -18.64 33.62 -0.19
N CYS A 39 -17.99 34.38 -1.07
CA CYS A 39 -17.87 34.06 -2.49
C CYS A 39 -17.23 32.68 -2.71
N ASN A 40 -16.14 32.37 -2.01
CA ASN A 40 -15.49 31.05 -2.09
C ASN A 40 -16.38 29.91 -1.56
N VAL A 41 -17.17 30.15 -0.51
CA VAL A 41 -18.15 29.18 0.00
C VAL A 41 -19.26 28.96 -1.02
N SER A 42 -19.78 30.04 -1.63
CA SER A 42 -20.80 29.96 -2.68
C SER A 42 -20.30 29.21 -3.92
N LYS A 43 -19.04 29.41 -4.34
CA LYS A 43 -18.43 28.63 -5.42
C LYS A 43 -18.39 27.14 -5.10
N LYS A 44 -17.95 26.77 -3.90
CA LYS A 44 -17.97 25.36 -3.45
C LYS A 44 -19.38 24.75 -3.48
N LEU A 45 -20.40 25.51 -3.09
CA LEU A 45 -21.79 25.04 -3.13
C LEU A 45 -22.27 24.80 -4.57
N LYS A 46 -21.95 25.71 -5.50
CA LYS A 46 -22.29 25.54 -6.92
C LYS A 46 -21.63 24.32 -7.55
N GLU A 47 -20.40 24.02 -7.15
CA GLU A 47 -19.64 22.84 -7.59
C GLU A 47 -20.00 21.56 -6.82
N ASN A 48 -21.00 21.61 -5.92
CA ASN A 48 -21.39 20.50 -5.03
C ASN A 48 -20.23 19.92 -4.18
N LEU A 49 -19.23 20.74 -3.87
CA LEU A 49 -18.09 20.34 -3.05
C LEU A 49 -18.39 20.39 -1.55
N LEU A 50 -17.70 19.55 -0.80
CA LEU A 50 -17.78 19.55 0.66
C LEU A 50 -17.38 20.91 1.26
N LEU A 51 -18.24 21.42 2.15
CA LEU A 51 -17.99 22.64 2.92
C LEU A 51 -16.90 22.47 3.98
N SER A 52 -16.43 21.25 4.24
CA SER A 52 -15.34 20.99 5.16
C SER A 52 -14.05 21.72 4.74
N ASN A 53 -13.21 22.01 5.72
CA ASN A 53 -11.88 22.55 5.46
C ASN A 53 -10.98 21.41 5.00
N ALA A 54 -10.37 21.54 3.83
CA ALA A 54 -9.38 20.57 3.39
C ALA A 54 -8.24 20.49 4.42
N PRO A 55 -7.77 19.28 4.74
CA PRO A 55 -6.55 19.12 5.52
C PRO A 55 -5.41 19.80 4.78
N CYS A 56 -4.60 20.56 5.51
CA CYS A 56 -3.37 21.09 4.94
C CYS A 56 -2.37 19.95 4.88
N GLN A 57 -1.90 19.61 3.68
CA GLN A 57 -0.72 18.77 3.56
C GLN A 57 0.49 19.67 3.78
N GLY A 58 1.44 19.20 4.60
CA GLY A 58 2.73 19.86 4.74
C GLY A 58 3.50 19.87 3.42
N PRO A 59 4.67 20.53 3.38
CA PRO A 59 5.55 20.44 2.23
C PRO A 59 5.87 18.97 1.92
N LYS A 60 6.03 18.65 0.64
CA LYS A 60 6.49 17.33 0.22
C LYS A 60 7.86 17.07 0.85
N LYS A 61 8.08 15.86 1.36
CA LYS A 61 9.39 15.45 1.88
C LYS A 61 10.40 15.33 0.72
N ALA A 62 11.65 15.69 0.98
CA ALA A 62 12.74 15.55 0.03
C ALA A 62 13.22 14.09 -0.10
N SER A 63 13.12 13.29 0.97
CA SER A 63 13.46 11.88 0.99
C SER A 63 12.25 10.96 0.84
N THR A 64 12.45 9.80 0.22
CA THR A 64 11.48 8.71 0.20
C THR A 64 11.61 7.82 1.45
N PRO A 65 10.59 7.00 1.79
CA PRO A 65 10.71 6.03 2.88
C PRO A 65 11.83 5.00 2.71
N ILE A 66 12.27 4.77 1.46
CA ILE A 66 13.39 3.88 1.15
C ILE A 66 14.70 4.58 1.49
N ASP A 67 14.85 5.84 1.06
CA ASP A 67 16.02 6.66 1.38
C ASP A 67 16.20 6.78 2.90
N ASP A 68 15.11 7.02 3.64
CA ASP A 68 15.14 7.11 5.10
C ASP A 68 15.62 5.79 5.74
N ARG A 69 15.18 4.63 5.24
CA ARG A 69 15.64 3.31 5.74
C ARG A 69 17.11 3.06 5.42
N ASN A 70 17.55 3.42 4.22
CA ASN A 70 18.93 3.27 3.81
C ASN A 70 19.85 4.19 4.61
N LEU A 71 19.44 5.44 4.83
CA LEU A 71 20.14 6.39 5.68
C LEU A 71 20.24 5.88 7.13
N LEU A 72 19.15 5.34 7.69
CA LEU A 72 19.17 4.73 9.02
C LEU A 72 20.13 3.52 9.09
N ARG A 73 20.18 2.69 8.05
CA ARG A 73 21.11 1.57 7.96
C ARG A 73 22.56 2.07 7.93
N LEU A 74 22.86 3.10 7.13
CA LEU A 74 24.20 3.71 7.04
C LEU A 74 24.62 4.35 8.37
N CYS A 75 23.72 5.11 9.02
CA CYS A 75 23.97 5.69 10.35
C CYS A 75 24.28 4.61 11.41
N LYS A 76 23.58 3.46 11.36
CA LYS A 76 23.82 2.34 12.29
C LYS A 76 25.14 1.63 12.01
N LYS A 77 25.50 1.47 10.73
CA LYS A 77 26.74 0.83 10.30
C LYS A 77 27.97 1.70 10.63
N TYR A 78 27.85 3.01 10.44
CA TYR A 78 28.94 3.95 10.63
C TYR A 78 28.51 5.10 11.57
N ARG A 79 28.45 4.80 12.88
CA ARG A 79 27.94 5.74 13.89
C ARG A 79 28.73 7.04 14.03
N THR A 80 29.97 7.09 13.55
CA THR A 80 30.88 8.25 13.69
C THR A 80 31.07 9.06 12.40
N LYS A 81 30.44 8.68 11.28
CA LYS A 81 30.59 9.40 10.01
C LYS A 81 29.77 10.68 9.98
N SER A 82 30.31 11.70 9.31
CA SER A 82 29.62 12.97 9.03
C SER A 82 28.41 12.77 8.11
N SER A 83 27.39 13.60 8.28
CA SER A 83 26.20 13.63 7.42
C SER A 83 26.52 13.81 5.94
N GLN A 84 27.59 14.55 5.62
CA GLN A 84 28.05 14.75 4.24
C GLN A 84 28.55 13.44 3.62
N ILE A 85 29.32 12.65 4.38
CA ILE A 85 29.86 11.37 3.94
C ILE A 85 28.73 10.35 3.78
N LEU A 86 27.76 10.36 4.70
CA LEU A 86 26.59 9.49 4.60
C LEU A 86 25.72 9.85 3.40
N SER A 87 25.61 11.13 3.06
CA SER A 87 24.86 11.60 1.89
C SER A 87 25.52 11.19 0.57
N SER A 88 26.85 11.27 0.47
CA SER A 88 27.56 10.82 -0.74
C SER A 88 27.50 9.30 -0.90
N GLU A 89 27.63 8.55 0.20
CA GLU A 89 27.52 7.08 0.20
C GLU A 89 26.11 6.62 -0.21
N LEU A 90 25.06 7.34 0.21
CA LEU A 90 23.68 7.09 -0.22
C LEU A 90 23.50 7.33 -1.74
N MET A 91 24.06 8.41 -2.27
CA MET A 91 23.98 8.73 -3.71
C MET A 91 24.66 7.66 -4.57
N LEU A 92 25.85 7.20 -4.15
CA LEU A 92 26.58 6.12 -4.84
C LEU A 92 25.83 4.78 -4.82
N SER A 93 25.12 4.45 -3.71
CA SER A 93 24.30 3.25 -3.65
C SER A 93 23.09 3.29 -4.59
N ASN A 94 22.50 4.48 -4.79
CA ASN A 94 21.37 4.67 -5.70
C ASN A 94 21.78 4.56 -7.18
N GLU A 95 23.02 4.92 -7.53
CA GLU A 95 23.56 4.76 -8.89
C GLU A 95 23.97 3.31 -9.18
N ALA A 96 24.55 2.61 -8.21
CA ALA A 96 24.92 1.20 -8.36
C ALA A 96 23.69 0.28 -8.54
N ASP A 97 22.58 0.62 -7.87
CA ASP A 97 21.30 -0.10 -7.98
C ASP A 97 20.58 0.13 -9.33
N GLN A 98 21.03 1.06 -10.20
CA GLN A 98 20.44 1.23 -11.53
C GLN A 98 20.72 0.06 -12.49
N SER A 99 21.72 -0.78 -12.22
CA SER A 99 22.11 -1.89 -13.12
C SER A 99 21.51 -3.26 -12.77
N PHE A 100 20.77 -3.37 -11.66
CA PHE A 100 20.10 -4.61 -11.25
C PHE A 100 18.68 -4.33 -10.73
N ASN A 101 17.90 -3.60 -11.54
CA ASN A 101 16.56 -3.13 -11.19
C ASN A 101 15.59 -4.29 -10.90
N PHE A 102 15.15 -4.40 -9.64
CA PHE A 102 13.78 -4.84 -9.34
C PHE A 102 12.84 -3.89 -10.09
N VAL A 103 12.31 -4.35 -11.23
CA VAL A 103 11.23 -3.65 -11.93
C VAL A 103 10.11 -3.46 -10.89
N PRO A 104 9.63 -2.22 -10.65
CA PRO A 104 8.47 -2.02 -9.79
C PRO A 104 7.38 -2.96 -10.27
N LYS A 105 6.72 -3.68 -9.37
CA LYS A 105 5.62 -4.61 -9.70
C LYS A 105 4.46 -3.80 -10.29
N VAL A 106 4.55 -3.44 -11.56
CA VAL A 106 3.45 -2.89 -12.33
C VAL A 106 2.54 -4.09 -12.57
N GLN A 107 1.48 -4.20 -11.77
CA GLN A 107 0.38 -5.11 -12.08
C GLN A 107 -0.35 -4.55 -13.30
N GLY A 108 0.28 -4.64 -14.48
CA GLY A 108 -0.46 -4.60 -15.73
C GLY A 108 -1.42 -5.78 -15.70
N GLY A 109 -2.71 -5.55 -15.89
CA GLY A 109 -3.78 -6.54 -15.80
C GLY A 109 -3.74 -7.64 -16.86
N GLY A 110 -2.56 -8.19 -17.17
CA GLY A 110 -2.28 -9.16 -18.22
C GLY A 110 -2.14 -10.61 -17.72
N GLY A 111 -2.88 -10.98 -16.67
CA GLY A 111 -2.88 -12.34 -16.12
C GLY A 111 -1.89 -12.55 -14.97
N SER A 112 -2.14 -13.57 -14.16
CA SER A 112 -1.25 -13.99 -13.08
C SER A 112 -0.90 -15.46 -13.30
N ILE A 113 0.37 -15.82 -13.16
CA ILE A 113 0.80 -17.22 -13.11
C ILE A 113 1.27 -17.46 -11.69
N SER A 114 0.71 -18.50 -11.07
CA SER A 114 1.15 -18.99 -9.76
C SER A 114 1.90 -20.30 -9.98
N VAL A 115 2.85 -20.58 -9.10
CA VAL A 115 3.61 -21.84 -9.15
C VAL A 115 3.59 -22.44 -7.77
N TRP A 116 3.38 -23.75 -7.70
CA TRP A 116 3.50 -24.55 -6.49
C TRP A 116 4.64 -25.54 -6.66
N GLY A 117 5.36 -25.82 -5.58
CA GLY A 117 6.34 -26.89 -5.54
C GLY A 117 6.63 -27.33 -4.13
N CYS A 118 7.16 -28.55 -3.97
CA CYS A 118 7.52 -29.11 -2.67
C CYS A 118 8.95 -29.65 -2.68
N MET A 119 9.49 -29.89 -1.49
CA MET A 119 10.81 -30.48 -1.30
C MET A 119 10.83 -31.29 0.00
N ALA A 120 11.70 -32.28 0.05
CA ALA A 120 11.96 -33.07 1.25
C ALA A 120 13.48 -33.28 1.39
N GLY A 121 13.93 -33.68 2.58
CA GLY A 121 15.35 -33.96 2.84
C GLY A 121 15.85 -35.07 1.92
N GLY A 122 16.52 -34.70 0.83
CA GLY A 122 17.07 -35.63 -0.17
C GLY A 122 16.39 -35.61 -1.55
N ALA A 123 15.25 -34.94 -1.74
CA ALA A 123 14.61 -34.85 -3.06
C ALA A 123 13.89 -33.52 -3.31
N ARG A 124 13.83 -33.14 -4.59
CA ARG A 124 13.04 -31.99 -5.08
C ARG A 124 11.73 -32.52 -5.66
N GLY A 125 10.63 -31.93 -5.24
CA GLY A 125 9.30 -32.25 -5.75
C GLY A 125 8.98 -31.55 -7.07
N PRO A 126 7.82 -31.88 -7.65
CA PRO A 126 7.36 -31.32 -8.92
C PRO A 126 7.09 -29.82 -8.77
N LEU A 127 7.30 -29.09 -9.87
CA LEU A 127 6.94 -27.68 -10.00
C LEU A 127 5.66 -27.57 -10.83
N VAL A 128 4.54 -27.30 -10.18
CA VAL A 128 3.21 -27.22 -10.78
C VAL A 128 2.89 -25.77 -11.13
N ILE A 129 2.66 -25.51 -12.42
CA ILE A 129 2.29 -24.19 -12.92
C ILE A 129 0.77 -24.08 -12.93
N TYR A 130 0.23 -23.03 -12.30
CA TYR A 130 -1.18 -22.73 -12.26
C TYR A 130 -1.47 -21.38 -12.94
N SER A 131 -2.35 -21.40 -13.93
CA SER A 131 -2.82 -20.18 -14.60
C SER A 131 -3.83 -19.47 -13.70
N GLY A 132 -3.46 -18.30 -13.20
CA GLY A 132 -4.25 -17.51 -12.26
C GLY A 132 -3.62 -17.41 -10.88
N LYS A 133 -4.41 -16.90 -9.93
CA LYS A 133 -4.07 -16.86 -8.51
C LYS A 133 -4.51 -18.17 -7.85
N VAL A 134 -3.59 -18.87 -7.20
CA VAL A 134 -3.93 -20.06 -6.39
C VAL A 134 -4.75 -19.62 -5.19
N ASP A 135 -6.00 -20.10 -5.12
CA ASP A 135 -6.87 -19.98 -3.96
C ASP A 135 -6.84 -21.26 -3.11
N GLY A 136 -7.63 -21.31 -2.05
CA GLY A 136 -7.66 -22.45 -1.14
C GLY A 136 -8.09 -23.77 -1.79
N ARG A 137 -9.02 -23.73 -2.75
CA ARG A 137 -9.50 -24.94 -3.44
C ARG A 137 -8.48 -25.43 -4.44
N ALA A 138 -7.94 -24.52 -5.24
CA ALA A 138 -6.87 -24.82 -6.20
C ALA A 138 -5.65 -25.40 -5.48
N TYR A 139 -5.29 -24.86 -4.31
CA TYR A 139 -4.19 -25.38 -3.50
C TYR A 139 -4.41 -26.83 -3.06
N VAL A 140 -5.61 -27.16 -2.55
CA VAL A 140 -5.95 -28.53 -2.14
C VAL A 140 -5.86 -29.48 -3.33
N SER A 141 -6.45 -29.13 -4.47
CA SER A 141 -6.39 -29.97 -5.69
C SER A 141 -4.96 -30.20 -6.17
N ILE A 142 -4.12 -29.15 -6.17
CA ILE A 142 -2.70 -29.26 -6.56
C ILE A 142 -1.96 -30.24 -5.63
N ILE A 143 -2.21 -30.17 -4.32
CA ILE A 143 -1.55 -31.05 -3.35
C ILE A 143 -2.03 -32.49 -3.46
N GLU A 144 -3.34 -32.70 -3.57
CA GLU A 144 -3.95 -34.04 -3.68
C GLU A 144 -3.39 -34.81 -4.89
N GLU A 145 -3.05 -34.10 -5.97
CA GLU A 145 -2.48 -34.72 -7.17
C GLU A 145 -0.94 -34.86 -7.08
N ALA A 146 -0.24 -33.78 -6.72
CA ALA A 146 1.21 -33.72 -6.87
C ALA A 146 1.97 -34.31 -5.68
N LEU A 147 1.45 -34.22 -4.46
CA LEU A 147 2.16 -34.64 -3.26
C LEU A 147 2.23 -36.17 -3.09
N PRO A 148 1.13 -36.95 -3.25
CA PRO A 148 1.21 -38.41 -3.17
C PRO A 148 2.16 -38.98 -4.22
N SER A 149 2.05 -38.49 -5.45
CA SER A 149 2.94 -38.85 -6.57
C SER A 149 4.41 -38.60 -6.24
N PHE A 150 4.74 -37.49 -5.56
CA PHE A 150 6.11 -37.20 -5.16
C PHE A 150 6.62 -38.15 -4.07
N ILE A 151 5.79 -38.45 -3.07
CA ILE A 151 6.16 -39.34 -1.96
C ILE A 151 6.40 -40.77 -2.46
N GLU A 152 5.48 -41.29 -3.27
CA GLU A 152 5.57 -42.64 -3.82
C GLU A 152 6.83 -42.81 -4.69
N ASN A 153 7.10 -41.86 -5.58
CA ASN A 153 8.25 -41.92 -6.48
C ASN A 153 9.60 -41.63 -5.80
N GLY A 154 9.61 -40.74 -4.79
CA GLY A 154 10.84 -40.25 -4.18
C GLY A 154 11.31 -41.06 -2.98
N PHE A 155 10.39 -41.65 -2.21
CA PHE A 155 10.69 -42.17 -0.89
C PHE A 155 10.07 -43.55 -0.57
N GLY A 156 9.16 -44.03 -1.42
CA GLY A 156 8.49 -45.32 -1.27
C GLY A 156 7.47 -45.36 -0.13
N SER A 157 6.52 -46.31 -0.20
CA SER A 157 5.38 -46.39 0.74
C SER A 157 5.71 -46.99 2.12
N SER A 158 6.97 -47.34 2.38
CA SER A 158 7.41 -48.08 3.58
C SER A 158 7.71 -47.18 4.79
N ASN A 159 8.00 -45.90 4.58
CA ASN A 159 8.22 -44.95 5.66
C ASN A 159 6.97 -44.08 5.83
N LYS A 160 6.37 -44.07 7.03
CA LYS A 160 5.13 -43.32 7.32
C LYS A 160 5.36 -42.10 8.22
N ASN A 161 6.61 -41.83 8.59
CA ASN A 161 6.95 -40.73 9.50
C ASN A 161 7.27 -39.44 8.73
N TRP A 162 6.32 -38.97 7.91
CA TRP A 162 6.44 -37.69 7.22
C TRP A 162 5.64 -36.61 7.95
N MET A 163 6.25 -35.44 8.14
CA MET A 163 5.57 -34.24 8.61
C MET A 163 5.36 -33.32 7.41
N PHE A 164 4.10 -33.06 7.07
CA PHE A 164 3.78 -32.05 6.07
C PHE A 164 3.97 -30.66 6.65
N MET A 165 4.76 -29.83 5.97
CA MET A 165 5.03 -28.44 6.36
C MET A 165 4.64 -27.50 5.21
N HIS A 166 3.93 -26.43 5.54
CA HIS A 166 3.53 -25.38 4.61
C HIS A 166 3.59 -24.03 5.31
N ASP A 167 3.77 -22.94 4.55
CA ASP A 167 3.81 -21.60 5.11
C ASP A 167 2.41 -21.05 5.42
N ASN A 168 2.36 -19.85 5.99
CA ASN A 168 1.11 -19.16 6.34
C ASN A 168 0.55 -18.32 5.17
N ALA A 169 0.74 -18.72 3.91
CA ALA A 169 0.15 -18.03 2.79
C ALA A 169 -1.40 -18.02 2.86
N PRO A 170 -2.08 -17.00 2.32
CA PRO A 170 -3.55 -16.91 2.41
C PRO A 170 -4.31 -18.11 1.84
N SER A 171 -3.78 -18.79 0.84
CA SER A 171 -4.36 -20.04 0.29
C SER A 171 -4.26 -21.21 1.29
N HIS A 172 -3.21 -21.22 2.10
CA HIS A 172 -2.94 -22.28 3.08
C HIS A 172 -3.78 -22.11 4.36
N GLN A 173 -4.13 -20.86 4.68
CA GLN A 173 -5.01 -20.51 5.80
C GLN A 173 -6.50 -20.55 5.42
N SER A 174 -6.83 -21.04 4.22
CA SER A 174 -8.21 -21.10 3.77
C SER A 174 -9.02 -22.14 4.57
N LYS A 175 -10.34 -21.94 4.67
CA LYS A 175 -11.27 -22.91 5.27
C LYS A 175 -11.27 -24.27 4.58
N TYR A 176 -10.80 -24.34 3.33
CA TYR A 176 -10.68 -25.59 2.58
C TYR A 176 -9.43 -26.38 2.98
N THR A 177 -8.39 -25.69 3.44
CA THR A 177 -7.08 -26.28 3.77
C THR A 177 -6.96 -26.66 5.24
N MET A 178 -7.54 -25.87 6.16
CA MET A 178 -7.42 -26.08 7.61
C MET A 178 -8.47 -27.05 8.19
N LYS A 179 -8.84 -28.09 7.43
CA LYS A 179 -9.89 -29.04 7.83
C LYS A 179 -9.33 -30.27 8.51
#